data_AF-A0A719CXA7-F1
#
_entry.id   AF-A0A719CXA7-F1
#
_cell.length_a   1.000
_cell.length_b   1.000
_cell.length_c   1.000
_cell.angle_alpha   90.00
_cell.angle_beta   90.00
_cell.angle_gamma   90.00
#
_symmetry.space_group_name_H-M   'P 1'
#
loop_
_entity.id
_entity.type
_entity.pdbx_description
1 polymer ?
#
loop_
_entity_poly.entity_id
_entity_poly.type
_entity_poly.pdbx_seq_one_letter_code
_entity_poly.pdbx_strand_id
1 'polypeptide(L)'
;MPRHHVYMKQKTLDGIRRLVDERKNEGAGTSEANISSVAAELLEVGLRVTEQIRKKEKEQKNNDGLTDEERYQRRLLEECVKSRLASQEILRLLFDITEIKSDSRNDYIRLREALKQDVLNIMSTTFSSANDQ
;
A
#
# COMPACT_ATOMS: atom_id res chain seq x y z
N MET A 1 25.20 -0.42 32.74
CA MET A 1 23.87 -0.08 32.20
C MET A 1 22.93 0.26 33.35
N PRO A 2 22.07 1.30 33.20
CA PRO A 2 21.03 1.62 34.17
C PRO A 2 20.07 0.43 34.34
N ARG A 3 19.77 0.03 35.58
CA ARG A 3 18.78 -1.03 35.85
C ARG A 3 17.39 -0.42 35.97
N HIS A 4 16.43 -1.04 35.28
CA HIS A 4 15.04 -0.66 35.32
C HIS A 4 14.19 -1.85 35.75
N HIS A 5 13.25 -1.61 36.65
CA HIS A 5 12.26 -2.59 37.07
C HIS A 5 10.93 -2.25 36.40
N VAL A 6 10.41 -3.17 35.59
CA VAL A 6 9.18 -2.96 34.81
C VAL A 6 8.14 -3.98 35.25
N TYR A 7 6.97 -3.48 35.64
CA TYR A 7 5.80 -4.32 35.89
C TYR A 7 5.11 -4.62 34.56
N MET A 8 4.91 -5.89 34.26
CA MET A 8 4.30 -6.35 33.01
C MET A 8 3.24 -7.41 33.27
N LYS A 9 2.30 -7.56 32.33
CA LYS A 9 1.29 -8.62 32.39
C LYS A 9 1.95 -9.99 32.19
N GLN A 10 1.36 -11.03 32.77
CA GLN A 10 1.87 -12.40 32.67
C GLN A 10 2.11 -12.83 31.22
N LYS A 11 1.15 -12.53 30.33
CA LYS A 11 1.26 -12.80 28.87
C LYS A 11 2.54 -12.22 28.25
N THR A 12 2.93 -11.01 28.66
CA THR A 12 4.15 -10.36 28.14
C THR A 12 5.40 -11.05 28.66
N LEU A 13 5.42 -11.39 29.95
CA LEU A 13 6.52 -12.12 30.56
C LEU A 13 6.73 -13.49 29.90
N ASP A 14 5.64 -14.22 29.67
CA ASP A 14 5.68 -15.54 29.03
C ASP A 14 6.18 -15.43 27.58
N GLY A 15 5.78 -14.38 26.86
CA GLY A 15 6.31 -14.09 25.52
C GLY A 15 7.82 -13.83 25.51
N ILE A 16 8.34 -13.06 26.47
CA ILE A 16 9.79 -12.82 26.60
C ILE A 16 10.53 -14.12 26.92
N ARG A 17 9.99 -14.94 27.83
CA ARG A 17 10.58 -16.24 28.17
C ARG A 17 10.67 -17.15 26.94
N ARG A 18 9.60 -17.20 26.13
CA ARG A 18 9.61 -17.98 24.89
C ARG A 18 10.72 -17.54 23.93
N LEU A 19 10.90 -16.24 23.73
CA LEU A 19 11.97 -15.70 22.89
C LEU A 19 13.38 -16.02 23.45
N VAL A 20 13.55 -15.97 24.77
CA VAL A 20 14.80 -16.37 25.42
C VAL A 20 15.10 -17.86 25.17
N ASP A 21 14.09 -18.72 25.30
CA ASP A 21 14.24 -20.16 25.07
C ASP A 21 14.49 -20.48 23.60
N GLU A 22 13.81 -19.80 22.67
CA GLU A 22 14.07 -19.88 21.22
C GLU A 22 15.55 -19.57 20.90
N ARG A 23 16.10 -18.46 21.40
CA ARG A 23 17.51 -18.10 21.17
C ARG A 23 18.51 -19.08 21.79
N LYS A 24 18.19 -19.64 22.96
CA LYS A 24 19.02 -20.70 23.56
C LYS A 24 19.02 -21.96 22.72
N ASN A 25 17.85 -22.33 22.16
CA ASN A 25 17.73 -23.48 21.27
C ASN A 25 18.50 -23.27 19.95
N GLU A 26 18.64 -22.03 19.50
CA GLU A 26 19.49 -21.64 18.35
C GLU A 26 20.99 -21.65 18.66
N GLY A 27 21.39 -21.94 19.91
CA GLY A 27 22.79 -22.06 20.33
C GLY A 27 23.39 -20.80 20.96
N ALA A 28 22.58 -19.78 21.27
CA ALA A 28 23.06 -18.58 21.95
C ALA A 28 23.50 -18.89 23.41
N GLY A 29 24.58 -18.25 23.85
CA GLY A 29 25.07 -18.40 25.22
C GLY A 29 24.09 -17.86 26.26
N THR A 30 24.14 -18.40 27.48
CA THR A 30 23.29 -17.96 28.60
C THR A 30 23.49 -16.50 29.01
N SER A 31 24.67 -15.93 28.72
CA SER A 31 24.96 -14.51 28.89
C SER A 31 24.25 -13.62 27.87
N GLU A 32 24.01 -14.12 26.66
CA GLU A 32 23.40 -13.38 25.55
C GLU A 32 21.88 -13.55 25.52
N ALA A 33 21.39 -14.77 25.75
CA ALA A 33 19.97 -15.10 25.80
C ALA A 33 19.47 -15.15 27.26
N ASN A 34 19.16 -13.97 27.81
CA ASN A 34 18.51 -13.83 29.11
C ASN A 34 17.35 -12.84 29.06
N ILE A 35 16.48 -12.85 30.09
CA ILE A 35 15.27 -12.03 30.11
C ILE A 35 15.61 -10.54 30.01
N SER A 36 16.68 -10.08 30.66
CA SER A 36 17.06 -8.67 30.66
C SER A 36 17.60 -8.21 29.30
N SER A 37 18.41 -9.02 28.62
CA SER A 37 18.93 -8.69 27.28
C SER A 37 17.81 -8.65 26.24
N VAL A 38 16.94 -9.66 26.22
CA VAL A 38 15.80 -9.71 25.30
C VAL A 38 14.79 -8.59 25.61
N ALA A 39 14.51 -8.30 26.88
CA ALA A 39 13.62 -7.21 27.25
C ALA A 39 14.19 -5.83 26.87
N ALA A 40 15.51 -5.62 27.02
CA ALA A 40 16.16 -4.39 26.60
C ALA A 40 16.06 -4.18 25.08
N GLU A 41 16.33 -5.24 24.30
CA GLU A 41 16.19 -5.20 22.84
C GLU A 41 14.74 -4.91 22.41
N LEU A 42 13.76 -5.55 23.04
CA LEU A 42 12.35 -5.31 22.75
C LEU A 42 11.93 -3.86 23.07
N LEU A 43 12.50 -3.24 24.12
CA LEU A 43 12.27 -1.84 24.44
C LEU A 43 12.87 -0.90 23.38
N GLU A 44 14.07 -1.19 22.88
CA GLU A 44 14.69 -0.42 21.79
C GLU A 44 13.88 -0.50 20.50
N VAL A 45 13.44 -1.71 20.13
CA VAL A 45 12.57 -1.93 18.97
C VAL A 45 11.23 -1.21 19.16
N GLY A 46 10.61 -1.35 20.35
CA GLY A 46 9.35 -0.69 20.68
C GLY A 46 9.45 0.84 20.62
N LEU A 47 10.55 1.42 21.09
CA LEU A 47 10.80 2.86 21.00
C LEU A 47 10.88 3.31 19.54
N ARG A 48 11.67 2.59 18.72
CA ARG A 48 11.83 2.88 17.28
C ARG A 48 10.50 2.83 16.53
N VAL A 49 9.69 1.80 16.78
CA VAL A 49 8.37 1.66 16.14
C VAL A 49 7.42 2.78 16.58
N THR A 50 7.43 3.13 17.87
CA THR A 50 6.60 4.22 18.40
C THR A 50 6.98 5.57 17.79
N GLU A 51 8.27 5.84 17.63
CA GLU A 51 8.77 7.05 16.97
C GLU A 51 8.38 7.09 15.49
N GLN A 52 8.49 5.97 14.78
CA GLN A 52 8.07 5.86 13.38
C GLN A 52 6.57 6.11 13.21
N ILE A 53 5.73 5.53 14.08
CA ILE A 53 4.28 5.77 14.07
C ILE A 53 3.98 7.24 14.31
N ARG A 54 4.57 7.85 15.34
CA ARG A 54 4.38 9.29 15.63
C ARG A 54 4.86 10.19 14.50
N LYS A 55 5.94 9.82 13.82
CA LYS A 55 6.44 10.57 12.67
C LYS A 55 5.45 10.51 11.50
N LYS A 56 4.94 9.32 11.18
CA LYS A 56 3.87 9.13 10.18
C LYS A 56 2.62 9.91 10.52
N GLU A 57 2.16 9.86 11.77
CA GLU A 57 0.98 10.63 12.23
C GLU A 57 1.18 12.14 12.09
N LYS A 58 2.38 12.66 12.39
CA LYS A 58 2.71 14.08 12.20
C LYS A 58 2.78 14.46 10.72
N GLU A 59 3.33 13.59 9.88
CA GLU A 59 3.34 13.78 8.42
C GLU A 59 1.91 13.78 7.86
N GLN A 60 1.02 12.91 8.36
CA GLN A 60 -0.40 12.88 8.01
C GLN A 60 -1.14 14.15 8.44
N LYS A 61 -0.87 14.68 9.64
CA LYS A 61 -1.45 15.97 10.10
C LYS A 61 -1.05 17.16 9.21
N ASN A 62 0.13 17.11 8.60
CA ASN A 62 0.59 18.14 7.66
C ASN A 62 0.08 17.92 6.22
N ASN A 63 -0.47 16.73 5.91
CA ASN A 63 -0.95 16.31 4.59
C ASN A 63 -2.49 16.39 4.47
N ASP A 64 -3.09 17.49 4.88
CA ASP A 64 -4.53 17.76 4.67
C ASP A 64 -5.48 16.78 5.41
N GLY A 65 -4.94 16.01 6.37
CA GLY A 65 -5.70 15.03 7.17
C GLY A 65 -5.95 13.68 6.51
N LEU A 66 -5.41 13.44 5.30
CA LEU A 66 -5.51 12.15 4.61
C LEU A 66 -4.39 11.21 5.05
N THR A 67 -4.72 9.93 5.18
CA THR A 67 -3.70 8.87 5.31
C THR A 67 -2.89 8.73 4.03
N ASP A 68 -1.68 8.16 4.14
CA ASP A 68 -0.79 7.97 2.98
C ASP A 68 -1.46 7.12 1.88
N GLU A 69 -2.30 6.15 2.28
CA GLU A 69 -3.08 5.31 1.38
C GLU A 69 -4.14 6.11 0.63
N GLU A 70 -4.94 6.93 1.32
CA GLU A 70 -5.96 7.76 0.67
C GLU A 70 -5.33 8.79 -0.27
N ARG A 71 -4.18 9.35 0.10
CA ARG A 71 -3.42 10.25 -0.77
C ARG A 71 -2.90 9.53 -2.01
N TYR A 72 -2.40 8.31 -1.85
CA TYR A 72 -1.97 7.47 -2.96
C TYR A 72 -3.15 7.17 -3.90
N GLN A 73 -4.28 6.73 -3.37
CA GLN A 73 -5.48 6.44 -4.14
C GLN A 73 -5.99 7.68 -4.89
N ARG A 74 -6.06 8.84 -4.23
CA ARG A 74 -6.47 10.10 -4.85
C ARG A 74 -5.55 10.49 -6.00
N ARG A 75 -4.23 10.41 -5.79
CA ARG A 75 -3.25 10.74 -6.83
C ARG A 75 -3.28 9.74 -7.99
N LEU A 76 -3.43 8.45 -7.71
CA LEU A 76 -3.57 7.43 -8.73
C LEU A 76 -4.81 7.69 -9.60
N LEU A 77 -5.95 7.98 -8.97
CA LEU A 77 -7.19 8.31 -9.70
C LEU A 77 -7.00 9.57 -10.55
N GLU A 78 -6.39 10.62 -10.01
CA GLU A 78 -6.11 11.86 -10.72
C GLU A 78 -5.26 11.63 -11.99
N GLU A 79 -4.17 10.89 -11.87
CA GLU A 79 -3.28 10.60 -13.01
C GLU A 79 -3.94 9.65 -14.04
N CYS A 80 -4.72 8.66 -13.60
CA CYS A 80 -5.50 7.81 -14.50
C CYS A 80 -6.54 8.62 -15.31
N VAL A 81 -7.24 9.56 -14.66
CA VAL A 81 -8.22 10.42 -15.34
C VAL A 81 -7.54 11.35 -16.34
N LYS A 82 -6.42 11.98 -15.97
CA LYS A 82 -5.63 12.83 -16.88
C LYS A 82 -5.14 12.05 -18.10
N SER A 83 -4.58 10.86 -17.88
CA SER A 83 -4.08 9.99 -18.96
C SER A 83 -5.20 9.58 -19.92
N ARG A 84 -6.38 9.23 -19.38
CA ARG A 84 -7.56 8.92 -20.19
C ARG A 84 -7.98 10.11 -21.06
N LEU A 85 -8.12 11.29 -20.47
CA LEU A 85 -8.53 12.50 -21.20
C LEU A 85 -7.51 12.86 -22.28
N ALA A 86 -6.21 12.85 -21.96
CA ALA A 86 -5.14 13.10 -22.92
C ALA A 86 -5.18 12.10 -24.09
N SER A 87 -5.36 10.81 -23.80
CA SER A 87 -5.45 9.76 -24.82
C SER A 87 -6.67 9.93 -25.74
N GLN A 88 -7.80 10.39 -25.20
CA GLN A 88 -9.00 10.68 -25.99
C GLN A 88 -8.78 11.86 -26.94
N GLU A 89 -8.13 12.94 -26.49
CA GLU A 89 -7.82 14.08 -27.36
C GLU A 89 -6.78 13.71 -28.41
N ILE A 90 -5.75 12.93 -28.05
CA ILE A 90 -4.77 12.41 -29.03
C ILE A 90 -5.49 11.56 -30.08
N LEU A 91 -6.38 10.66 -29.67
CA LEU A 91 -7.15 9.82 -30.58
C LEU A 91 -7.98 10.68 -31.54
N ARG A 92 -8.65 11.72 -31.03
CA ARG A 92 -9.41 12.66 -31.85
C ARG A 92 -8.53 13.34 -32.91
N LEU A 93 -7.39 13.88 -32.48
CA LEU A 93 -6.44 14.56 -33.38
C LEU A 93 -5.88 13.60 -34.45
N LEU A 94 -5.63 12.34 -34.11
CA LEU A 94 -5.16 11.34 -35.07
C LEU A 94 -6.19 11.07 -36.18
N PHE A 95 -7.48 11.00 -35.84
CA PHE A 95 -8.54 10.80 -36.85
C PHE A 95 -8.85 12.05 -37.68
N ASP A 96 -8.37 13.22 -37.26
CA ASP A 96 -8.43 14.45 -38.06
C ASP A 96 -7.33 14.50 -39.15
N ILE A 97 -6.33 13.60 -39.09
CA ILE A 97 -5.28 13.48 -40.12
C ILE A 97 -5.88 12.94 -41.42
N THR A 98 -5.62 13.65 -42.52
CA THR A 98 -6.15 13.38 -43.86
C THR A 98 -5.86 11.97 -44.36
N GLU A 99 -4.65 11.46 -44.11
CA GLU A 99 -4.17 10.14 -44.49
C GLU A 99 -4.97 9.04 -43.79
N ILE A 100 -5.31 9.24 -42.51
CA ILE A 100 -6.09 8.29 -41.70
C ILE A 100 -7.56 8.35 -42.11
N LYS A 101 -8.10 9.55 -42.35
CA LYS A 101 -9.48 9.77 -42.77
C LYS A 101 -9.79 9.26 -44.18
N SER A 102 -8.78 9.26 -45.05
CA SER A 102 -8.90 8.75 -46.42
C SER A 102 -8.88 7.22 -46.50
N ASP A 103 -8.40 6.53 -45.46
CA ASP A 103 -8.41 5.07 -45.39
C ASP A 103 -9.74 4.56 -44.81
N SER A 104 -10.54 3.94 -45.66
CA SER A 104 -11.82 3.27 -45.30
C SER A 104 -11.70 2.20 -44.19
N ARG A 105 -10.50 1.73 -43.87
CA ARG A 105 -10.25 0.77 -42.79
C ARG A 105 -10.29 1.41 -41.41
N ASN A 106 -10.06 2.71 -41.32
CA ASN A 106 -9.98 3.45 -40.07
C ASN A 106 -11.28 4.21 -39.83
N ASP A 107 -12.22 3.58 -39.14
CA ASP A 107 -13.48 4.20 -38.72
C ASP A 107 -13.45 4.54 -37.22
N TYR A 108 -13.46 5.84 -36.93
CA TYR A 108 -13.51 6.38 -35.56
C TYR A 108 -14.74 5.89 -34.78
N ILE A 109 -15.90 5.80 -35.43
CA ILE A 109 -17.16 5.41 -34.78
C ILE A 109 -17.07 3.95 -34.35
N ARG A 110 -16.58 3.09 -35.24
CA ARG A 110 -16.39 1.66 -34.96
C ARG A 110 -15.36 1.42 -33.86
N LEU A 111 -14.23 2.13 -33.89
CA LEU A 111 -13.21 2.02 -32.84
C LEU A 111 -13.74 2.49 -31.48
N ARG A 112 -14.46 3.61 -31.45
CA ARG A 112 -15.10 4.13 -30.24
C ARG A 112 -16.09 3.13 -29.65
N GLU A 113 -16.87 2.45 -30.49
CA GLU A 113 -17.83 1.46 -30.03
C GLU A 113 -17.14 0.20 -29.50
N ALA A 114 -16.10 -0.29 -30.18
CA ALA A 114 -15.28 -1.39 -29.69
C ALA A 114 -14.68 -1.09 -28.31
N LEU A 115 -14.08 0.09 -28.13
CA LEU A 115 -13.53 0.53 -26.84
C LEU A 115 -14.59 0.61 -25.74
N LYS A 116 -15.82 1.03 -26.05
CA LYS A 116 -16.92 1.03 -25.08
C LYS A 116 -17.31 -0.40 -24.67
N GLN A 117 -17.42 -1.31 -25.63
CA GLN A 117 -17.76 -2.70 -25.35
C GLN A 117 -16.67 -3.38 -24.51
N ASP A 118 -15.39 -3.14 -24.81
CA ASP A 118 -14.27 -3.65 -24.01
C ASP A 118 -14.33 -3.16 -22.57
N VAL A 119 -14.60 -1.86 -22.35
CA VAL A 119 -14.76 -1.32 -21.01
C VAL A 119 -15.96 -1.95 -20.30
N LEU A 120 -17.10 -2.11 -20.97
CA LEU A 120 -18.28 -2.77 -20.38
C LEU A 120 -18.01 -4.24 -20.01
N ASN A 121 -17.23 -4.96 -20.82
CA ASN A 121 -16.81 -6.33 -20.53
C ASN A 121 -15.88 -6.42 -19.31
N ILE A 122 -14.93 -5.50 -19.19
CA ILE A 122 -14.04 -5.42 -18.02
C ILE A 122 -14.84 -5.04 -16.77
N MET A 123 -15.72 -4.04 -16.88
CA MET A 123 -16.58 -3.59 -15.78
C MET A 123 -17.51 -4.70 -15.30
N SER A 124 -18.18 -5.40 -16.22
CA SER A 124 -19.01 -6.56 -15.85
C SER A 124 -18.17 -7.66 -15.20
N THR A 125 -17.03 -8.04 -15.77
CA THR A 125 -16.19 -9.10 -15.15
C THR A 125 -15.72 -8.73 -13.74
N THR A 126 -15.38 -7.46 -13.50
CA THR A 126 -14.74 -7.02 -12.25
C THR A 126 -15.78 -6.68 -11.17
N PHE A 127 -16.93 -6.14 -11.53
CA PHE A 127 -17.95 -5.65 -10.59
C PHE A 127 -19.21 -6.52 -10.52
N SER A 128 -19.41 -7.51 -11.40
CA SER A 128 -20.55 -8.45 -11.27
C SER A 128 -20.39 -9.42 -10.10
N SER A 129 -19.16 -9.74 -9.69
CA SER A 129 -18.88 -10.57 -8.51
C SER A 129 -19.11 -9.86 -7.17
N ALA A 130 -19.45 -8.56 -7.19
CA ALA A 130 -19.72 -7.77 -5.98
C ALA A 130 -21.22 -7.66 -5.64
N ASN A 131 -22.12 -8.12 -6.53
CA ASN A 131 -23.58 -8.05 -6.35
C ASN A 131 -24.22 -9.36 -5.85
N ASP A 132 -23.43 -10.42 -5.65
CA ASP A 132 -23.90 -11.74 -5.15
C ASP A 132 -23.44 -12.05 -3.70
N GLN A 133 -23.09 -11.03 -2.90
CA GLN A 133 -22.87 -11.11 -1.45
C GLN A 133 -23.70 -10.04 -0.72
#